data_AF-A0A840BZ61-F1
#
_entry.id   AF-A0A840BZ61-F1
#
_cell.length_a   1.000
_cell.length_b   1.000
_cell.length_c   1.000
_cell.angle_alpha   90.00
_cell.angle_beta   90.00
_cell.angle_gamma   90.00
#
_symmetry.space_group_name_H-M   'P 1'
#
loop_
_entity.id
_entity.type
_entity.pdbx_description
1 polymer ?
#
loop_
_entity_poly.entity_id
_entity_poly.type
_entity_poly.pdbx_seq_one_letter_code
_entity_poly.pdbx_strand_id
1 'polypeptide(L)'
;MIAAIGTYLAQRLGRAGAIALAVAALLAVAGLGAWRATATIERLVNDAATQARAARDAHWRAEIEASNAKVAAMRLQQVEAAMQAEKSLRDAKQQFEADLKELEEANAALAGGDDGGLGRDRVRLLNGAR
;
A
#
# COMPACT_ATOMS: atom_id res chain seq x y z
N MET A 1 60.06 0.85 72.83
CA MET A 1 58.85 0.09 72.41
C MET A 1 57.80 0.95 71.71
N ILE A 2 57.53 2.19 72.13
CA ILE A 2 56.46 3.03 71.54
C ILE A 2 56.71 3.39 70.05
N ALA A 3 57.95 3.67 69.66
CA ALA A 3 58.28 4.02 68.27
C ALA A 3 58.03 2.87 67.26
N ALA A 4 58.26 1.62 67.66
CA ALA A 4 58.08 0.45 66.79
C ALA A 4 56.58 0.16 66.51
N ILE A 5 55.71 0.44 67.49
CA ILE A 5 54.26 0.31 67.36
C ILE A 5 53.71 1.36 66.39
N GLY A 6 54.23 2.59 66.44
CA GLY A 6 53.86 3.68 65.52
C GLY A 6 54.19 3.37 64.05
N THR A 7 55.37 2.80 63.78
CA THR A 7 55.76 2.40 62.41
C THR A 7 54.95 1.23 61.87
N TYR A 8 54.58 0.25 62.72
CA TYR A 8 53.75 -0.88 62.30
C TYR A 8 52.33 -0.46 61.93
N LEU A 9 51.73 0.47 62.70
CA LEU A 9 50.41 1.02 62.43
C LEU A 9 50.39 1.86 61.14
N ALA A 10 51.40 2.71 60.92
CA ALA A 10 51.54 3.50 59.69
C ALA A 10 51.71 2.62 58.45
N GLN A 11 52.50 1.54 58.54
CA GLN A 11 52.73 0.61 57.44
C GLN A 11 51.48 -0.25 57.12
N ARG A 12 50.69 -0.59 58.14
CA ARG A 12 49.40 -1.29 57.98
C ARG A 12 48.33 -0.39 57.36
N LEU A 13 48.28 0.90 57.72
CA LEU A 13 47.42 1.90 57.08
C LEU A 13 47.77 2.09 55.60
N GLY A 14 49.07 2.17 55.27
CA GLY A 14 49.54 2.29 53.88
C GLY A 14 49.17 1.06 53.02
N ARG A 15 49.29 -0.15 53.55
CA ARG A 15 48.85 -1.38 52.87
C ARG A 15 47.34 -1.44 52.69
N ALA A 16 46.57 -1.06 53.71
CA ALA A 16 45.11 -0.99 53.61
C ALA A 16 44.66 0.01 52.55
N GLY A 17 45.30 1.18 52.46
CA GLY A 17 45.05 2.17 51.41
C GLY A 17 45.37 1.65 50.01
N ALA A 18 46.50 0.94 49.83
CA ALA A 18 46.87 0.33 48.56
C ALA A 18 45.86 -0.75 48.11
N ILE A 19 45.39 -1.59 49.05
CA ILE A 19 44.35 -2.59 48.78
C ILE A 19 43.03 -1.92 48.38
N ALA A 20 42.62 -0.88 49.11
CA ALA A 20 41.40 -0.14 48.80
C ALA A 20 41.43 0.48 47.39
N LEU A 21 42.57 1.07 47.00
CA LEU A 21 42.77 1.61 45.65
C LEU A 21 42.74 0.52 44.58
N ALA A 22 43.37 -0.63 44.82
CA ALA A 22 43.34 -1.75 43.90
C ALA A 22 41.91 -2.30 43.69
N VAL A 23 41.14 -2.43 44.77
CA VAL A 23 39.73 -2.84 44.71
C VAL A 23 38.88 -1.80 43.96
N ALA A 24 39.07 -0.51 44.25
CA ALA A 24 38.36 0.56 43.55
C ALA A 24 38.67 0.56 42.04
N ALA A 25 39.93 0.35 41.65
CA ALA A 25 40.33 0.25 40.26
C ALA A 25 39.67 -0.97 39.56
N LEU A 26 39.62 -2.13 40.22
CA LEU A 26 38.96 -3.32 39.68
C LEU A 26 37.46 -3.09 39.50
N LEU A 27 36.78 -2.47 40.48
CA LEU A 27 35.37 -2.14 40.37
C LEU A 27 35.09 -1.15 39.24
N ALA A 28 35.96 -0.15 39.05
CA ALA A 28 35.85 0.80 37.95
C ALA A 28 35.97 0.11 36.58
N VAL A 29 36.95 -0.78 36.41
CA VAL A 29 37.12 -1.55 35.17
C VAL A 29 35.94 -2.49 34.93
N ALA A 30 35.45 -3.18 35.97
CA ALA A 30 34.28 -4.04 35.87
C ALA A 30 33.02 -3.25 35.50
N GLY A 31 32.81 -2.09 36.11
CA GLY A 31 31.69 -1.19 35.80
C GLY A 31 31.73 -0.67 34.36
N LEU A 32 32.91 -0.27 33.87
CA LEU A 32 33.11 0.13 32.47
C LEU A 32 32.85 -1.03 31.50
N GLY A 33 33.30 -2.24 31.85
CA GLY A 33 33.04 -3.45 31.07
C GLY A 33 31.55 -3.77 30.98
N ALA A 34 30.85 -3.73 32.12
CA ALA A 34 29.41 -3.95 32.20
C ALA A 34 28.64 -2.92 31.37
N TRP A 35 28.99 -1.64 31.48
CA TRP A 35 28.38 -0.56 30.69
C TRP A 35 28.62 -0.71 29.19
N ARG A 36 29.83 -1.12 28.77
CA ARG A 36 30.10 -1.38 27.35
C ARG A 36 29.34 -2.59 26.82
N ALA A 37 29.19 -3.63 27.63
CA ALA A 37 28.42 -4.81 27.25
C ALA A 37 26.94 -4.44 27.03
N THR A 38 26.32 -3.72 27.97
CA THR A 38 24.92 -3.29 27.83
C THR A 38 24.72 -2.38 26.62
N ALA A 39 25.60 -1.38 26.42
CA ALA A 39 25.53 -0.49 25.26
C ALA A 39 25.74 -1.20 23.91
N THR A 40 26.41 -2.35 23.90
CA THR A 40 26.58 -3.17 22.68
C THR A 40 25.34 -4.00 22.41
N ILE A 41 24.75 -4.61 23.45
CA ILE A 41 23.49 -5.36 23.34
C ILE A 41 22.37 -4.44 22.85
N GLU A 42 22.26 -3.24 23.40
CA GLU A 42 21.25 -2.26 22.99
C GLU A 42 21.39 -1.90 21.50
N ARG A 43 22.63 -1.68 21.03
CA ARG A 43 22.90 -1.46 19.60
C ARG A 43 22.46 -2.65 18.74
N LEU A 44 22.84 -3.87 19.11
CA LEU A 44 22.47 -5.06 18.35
C LEU A 44 20.95 -5.25 18.27
N VAL A 45 20.22 -5.00 19.36
CA VAL A 45 18.76 -5.08 19.39
C VAL A 45 18.14 -4.00 18.49
N ASN A 46 18.64 -2.77 18.55
CA ASN A 46 18.14 -1.67 17.73
C ASN A 46 18.43 -1.90 16.24
N ASP A 47 19.61 -2.40 15.90
CA ASP A 47 19.99 -2.73 14.53
C ASP A 47 19.12 -3.88 13.99
N ALA A 48 18.94 -4.94 14.78
CA ALA A 48 18.07 -6.06 14.41
C ALA A 48 16.62 -5.61 14.20
N ALA A 49 16.09 -4.77 15.10
CA ALA A 49 14.74 -4.22 14.97
C ALA A 49 14.61 -3.32 13.72
N THR A 50 15.63 -2.53 13.40
CA THR A 50 15.66 -1.67 12.22
C THR A 50 15.70 -2.50 10.94
N GLN A 51 16.55 -3.52 10.87
CA GLN A 51 16.63 -4.43 9.74
C GLN A 51 15.33 -5.22 9.54
N ALA A 52 14.71 -5.71 10.61
CA ALA A 52 13.44 -6.42 10.55
C ALA A 52 12.32 -5.53 10.00
N ARG A 53 12.25 -4.26 10.44
CA ARG A 53 11.29 -3.28 9.90
C ARG A 53 11.56 -3.02 8.42
N ALA A 54 12.81 -2.76 8.04
CA ALA A 54 13.18 -2.51 6.65
C ALA A 54 12.83 -3.69 5.72
N ALA A 55 13.09 -4.93 6.16
CA ALA A 55 12.75 -6.14 5.40
C ALA A 55 11.23 -6.27 5.22
N ARG A 56 10.47 -6.05 6.29
CA ARG A 56 9.00 -6.10 6.26
C ARG A 56 8.42 -5.01 5.36
N ASP A 57 8.93 -3.79 5.47
CA ASP A 57 8.45 -2.66 4.68
C ASP A 57 8.78 -2.86 3.19
N ALA A 58 9.95 -3.41 2.87
CA ALA A 58 10.31 -3.81 1.51
C ALA A 58 9.37 -4.91 0.97
N HIS A 59 9.09 -5.94 1.77
CA HIS A 59 8.15 -7.00 1.39
C HIS A 59 6.76 -6.45 1.08
N TRP A 60 6.19 -5.66 1.99
CA TRP A 60 4.86 -5.08 1.78
C TRP A 60 4.81 -4.08 0.64
N ARG A 61 5.88 -3.31 0.42
CA ARG A 61 5.97 -2.41 -0.73
C ARG A 61 5.91 -3.19 -2.04
N ALA A 62 6.61 -4.32 -2.14
CA ALA A 62 6.58 -5.19 -3.31
C ALA A 62 5.18 -5.79 -3.53
N GLU A 63 4.52 -6.28 -2.47
CA GLU A 63 3.15 -6.81 -2.53
C GLU A 63 2.14 -5.74 -2.98
N ILE A 64 2.25 -4.53 -2.44
CA ILE A 64 1.40 -3.39 -2.84
C ILE A 64 1.61 -3.05 -4.31
N GLU A 65 2.86 -3.01 -4.77
CA GLU A 65 3.18 -2.72 -6.17
C GLU A 65 2.61 -3.80 -7.10
N ALA A 66 2.76 -5.09 -6.75
CA ALA A 66 2.18 -6.19 -7.50
C ALA A 66 0.64 -6.14 -7.53
N SER A 67 0.01 -5.83 -6.40
CA SER A 67 -1.44 -5.65 -6.31
C SER A 67 -1.93 -4.48 -7.17
N ASN A 68 -1.24 -3.34 -7.11
CA ASN A 68 -1.56 -2.17 -7.91
C ASN A 68 -1.42 -2.44 -9.41
N ALA A 69 -0.38 -3.17 -9.83
CA ALA A 69 -0.21 -3.59 -11.22
C ALA A 69 -1.37 -4.48 -11.69
N LYS A 70 -1.83 -5.43 -10.85
CA LYS A 70 -2.98 -6.27 -11.15
C LYS A 70 -4.27 -5.45 -11.27
N VAL A 71 -4.52 -4.50 -10.36
CA VAL A 71 -5.69 -3.62 -10.42
C VAL A 71 -5.65 -2.74 -11.67
N ALA A 72 -4.49 -2.20 -12.04
CA ALA A 72 -4.33 -1.41 -13.25
C ALA A 72 -4.65 -2.23 -14.51
N ALA A 73 -4.16 -3.47 -14.59
CA ALA A 73 -4.47 -4.38 -15.70
C ALA A 73 -5.97 -4.71 -15.78
N MET A 74 -6.62 -4.99 -14.65
CA MET A 74 -8.07 -5.23 -14.61
C MET A 74 -8.87 -3.99 -15.02
N ARG A 75 -8.47 -2.80 -14.59
CA ARG A 75 -9.12 -1.54 -15.01
C ARG A 75 -9.00 -1.33 -16.50
N LEU A 76 -7.84 -1.61 -17.11
CA LEU A 76 -7.67 -1.50 -18.55
C LEU A 76 -8.62 -2.43 -19.30
N GLN A 77 -8.70 -3.70 -18.88
CA GLN A 77 -9.64 -4.67 -19.45
C GLN A 77 -11.10 -4.21 -19.31
N GLN A 78 -11.48 -3.64 -18.17
CA GLN A 78 -12.83 -3.11 -17.97
C GLN A 78 -13.12 -1.91 -18.87
N VAL A 79 -12.15 -1.00 -19.04
CA VAL A 79 -12.28 0.15 -19.94
C VAL A 79 -12.40 -0.32 -21.39
N GLU A 80 -11.60 -1.30 -21.82
CA GLU A 80 -11.71 -1.90 -23.16
C GLU A 80 -13.07 -2.55 -23.39
N ALA A 81 -13.55 -3.34 -22.42
CA ALA A 81 -14.88 -3.96 -22.49
C ALA A 81 -16.00 -2.90 -22.54
N ALA A 82 -15.89 -1.84 -21.74
CA ALA A 82 -16.85 -0.73 -21.73
C ALA A 82 -16.84 0.00 -23.08
N MET A 83 -15.67 0.30 -23.66
CA MET A 83 -15.57 0.95 -24.96
C MET A 83 -16.20 0.12 -26.08
N GLN A 84 -16.03 -1.21 -26.05
CA GLN A 84 -16.66 -2.10 -27.02
C GLN A 84 -18.18 -2.15 -26.84
N ALA A 85 -18.67 -2.22 -25.60
CA ALA A 85 -20.10 -2.16 -25.31
C ALA A 85 -20.70 -0.83 -25.77
N GLU A 86 -20.06 0.30 -25.47
CA GLU A 86 -20.49 1.62 -25.94
C GLU A 86 -20.49 1.72 -27.47
N LYS A 87 -19.49 1.14 -28.14
CA LYS A 87 -19.48 1.09 -29.61
C LYS A 87 -20.68 0.30 -30.13
N SER A 88 -20.95 -0.88 -29.59
CA SER A 88 -22.12 -1.67 -30.00
C SER A 88 -23.45 -0.95 -29.78
N LEU A 89 -23.58 -0.20 -28.67
CA LEU A 89 -24.77 0.61 -28.40
C LEU A 89 -24.91 1.79 -29.36
N ARG A 90 -23.80 2.46 -29.72
CA ARG A 90 -23.81 3.53 -30.71
C ARG A 90 -24.20 3.01 -32.10
N ASP A 91 -23.65 1.87 -32.51
CA ASP A 91 -23.96 1.25 -33.80
C ASP A 91 -25.45 0.84 -33.85
N ALA A 92 -25.96 0.21 -32.79
CA ALA A 92 -27.38 -0.13 -32.67
C ALA A 92 -28.29 1.12 -32.67
N LYS A 93 -27.90 2.20 -31.98
CA LYS A 93 -28.65 3.46 -31.98
C LYS A 93 -28.72 4.08 -33.37
N GLN A 94 -27.60 4.11 -34.09
CA GLN A 94 -27.56 4.62 -35.47
C GLN A 94 -28.47 3.80 -36.38
N GLN A 95 -28.49 2.48 -36.21
CA GLN A 95 -29.38 1.61 -36.98
C GLN A 95 -30.85 1.88 -36.65
N PHE A 96 -31.22 1.98 -35.37
CA PHE A 96 -32.59 2.33 -34.99
C PHE A 96 -33.02 3.72 -35.48
N GLU A 97 -32.11 4.70 -35.49
CA GLU A 97 -32.40 6.04 -36.04
C GLU A 97 -32.61 5.99 -37.55
N ALA A 98 -31.83 5.17 -38.28
CA ALA A 98 -32.00 4.97 -39.71
C ALA A 98 -33.34 4.27 -40.03
N ASP A 99 -33.66 3.19 -39.30
CA ASP A 99 -34.91 2.44 -39.47
C ASP A 99 -36.13 3.32 -39.15
N LEU A 100 -36.05 4.16 -38.10
CA LEU A 100 -37.11 5.10 -37.76
C LEU A 100 -37.31 6.14 -38.87
N LYS A 101 -36.22 6.69 -39.40
CA LYS A 101 -36.29 7.68 -40.48
C LYS A 101 -36.89 7.07 -41.75
N GLU A 102 -36.50 5.85 -42.11
CA GLU A 102 -37.08 5.12 -43.24
C GLU A 102 -38.59 4.91 -43.04
N LEU A 103 -39.00 4.55 -41.82
CA LEU A 103 -40.40 4.36 -41.47
C LEU A 103 -41.20 5.67 -41.55
N GLU A 104 -40.62 6.79 -41.09
CA GLU A 104 -41.23 8.12 -41.17
C GLU A 104 -41.39 8.58 -42.64
N GLU A 105 -40.36 8.39 -43.47
CA GLU A 105 -40.41 8.69 -44.91
C GLU A 105 -41.45 7.83 -45.64
N ALA A 106 -41.48 6.52 -45.36
CA ALA A 106 -42.47 5.60 -45.93
C ALA A 106 -43.90 5.95 -45.49
N ASN A 107 -44.07 6.37 -44.24
CA ASN A 107 -45.37 6.80 -43.71
C ASN A 107 -45.85 8.11 -44.36
N ALA A 108 -44.96 9.08 -44.57
CA ALA A 108 -45.27 10.35 -45.24
C ALA A 108 -45.65 10.17 -46.72
N ALA A 109 -45.16 9.12 -47.37
CA ALA A 109 -45.50 8.77 -48.74
C ALA A 109 -46.89 8.11 -48.92
N LEU A 110 -47.55 7.70 -47.83
CA LEU A 110 -48.88 7.08 -47.89
C LEU A 110 -49.98 8.10 -48.22
N ALA A 111 -51.00 7.67 -48.97
CA ALA A 111 -52.17 8.48 -49.30
C ALA A 111 -53.03 8.78 -48.05
N GLY A 112 -53.58 10.00 -47.96
CA GLY A 112 -54.33 10.45 -46.78
C GLY A 112 -53.48 11.10 -45.69
N GLY A 113 -52.32 11.65 -46.05
CA GLY A 113 -51.57 12.67 -45.29
C GLY A 113 -51.57 12.51 -43.76
N ASP A 114 -51.87 13.62 -43.08
CA ASP A 114 -51.93 13.72 -41.61
C ASP A 114 -53.39 13.64 -41.13
N ASP A 115 -54.22 12.89 -41.86
CA ASP A 115 -55.66 12.83 -41.73
C ASP A 115 -56.07 12.03 -40.47
N GLY A 116 -55.70 12.50 -39.28
CA GLY A 116 -56.25 12.15 -37.95
C GLY A 116 -56.34 10.67 -37.53
N GLY A 117 -55.90 9.70 -38.34
CA GLY A 117 -56.22 8.29 -38.13
C GLY A 117 -55.20 7.29 -38.72
N LEU A 118 -55.16 6.09 -38.13
CA LEU A 118 -54.33 4.97 -38.57
C LEU A 118 -55.05 4.18 -39.68
N GLY A 119 -54.76 4.48 -40.95
CA GLY A 119 -55.26 3.72 -42.10
C GLY A 119 -54.68 2.31 -42.23
N ARG A 120 -55.32 1.44 -43.04
CA ARG A 120 -54.92 0.03 -43.21
C ARG A 120 -53.46 -0.15 -43.64
N ASP A 121 -52.99 0.72 -44.53
CA ASP A 121 -51.62 0.64 -45.07
C ASP A 121 -50.59 1.11 -44.03
N ARG A 122 -50.92 2.12 -43.21
CA ARG A 122 -50.09 2.57 -42.08
C ARG A 122 -49.97 1.49 -41.00
N VAL A 123 -51.06 0.77 -40.68
CA VAL A 123 -51.02 -0.39 -39.76
C VAL A 123 -50.15 -1.52 -40.31
N ARG A 124 -50.20 -1.78 -41.62
CA ARG A 124 -49.39 -2.82 -42.26
C ARG A 124 -47.90 -2.45 -42.27
N LEU A 125 -47.57 -1.17 -42.50
CA LEU A 125 -46.22 -0.62 -42.42
C LEU A 125 -45.64 -0.78 -41.00
N LEU A 126 -46.38 -0.33 -39.97
CA LEU A 126 -45.95 -0.44 -38.56
C LEU A 126 -45.82 -1.90 -38.08
N ASN A 127 -46.68 -2.81 -38.56
CA ASN A 127 -46.57 -4.23 -38.22
C ASN A 127 -45.42 -4.94 -38.95
N GLY A 128 -44.97 -4.42 -40.08
CA GLY A 128 -43.81 -4.93 -40.82
C GLY A 128 -42.46 -4.41 -40.30
N ALA A 129 -42.46 -3.33 -39.50
CA ALA A 129 -41.28 -2.71 -38.91
C ALA A 129 -40.89 -3.28 -37.52
N ARG A 130 -41.44 -4.43 -37.13
CA ARG A 130 -41.10 -5.16 -35.90
C ARG A 130 -39.97 -6.14 -36.13
#